data_AF-A0A7X0LEW0-F1
#
_entry.id   AF-A0A7X0LEW0-F1
#
_cell.length_a   1.000
_cell.length_b   1.000
_cell.length_c   1.000
_cell.angle_alpha   90.00
_cell.angle_beta   90.00
_cell.angle_gamma   90.00
#
_symmetry.space_group_name_H-M   'P 1'
#
loop_
_entity.id
_entity.type
_entity.pdbx_description
1 polymer ?
#
loop_
_entity_poly.entity_id
_entity_poly.type
_entity_poly.pdbx_seq_one_letter_code
_entity_poly.pdbx_strand_id
1 'polypeptide(L)'
;MKPTESGSFIPLPVSAFAELPFVEDVELSPDGTQLAGLFGIGGEQRIMMMPIVGDRSKVVVIAVPDQTQVAWIRWVGNDNVVVGLSALLPVETDRWYISRLIGIDRGTGKITKLLWDLGGQNASDVLWMPTDGSKEILVAAQSSIYGNTPGFWPAVYRVDVATGRKRVVEKGRTDVIDWGADHLGRVRFGIGYRDATTKSTLLFRSSGERALRVIDSAKLGDEEELTIPFTSSPTAIAAS
;
A
#
# COMPACT_ATOMS: atom_id res chain seq x y z
N MET A 1 40.69 12.41 -44.17
CA MET A 1 39.73 12.00 -43.12
C MET A 1 38.46 12.81 -43.34
N LYS A 2 37.32 12.19 -43.67
CA LYS A 2 36.03 12.89 -43.71
C LYS A 2 35.53 13.10 -42.27
N PRO A 3 34.98 14.27 -41.89
CA PRO A 3 34.37 14.44 -40.57
C PRO A 3 33.09 13.59 -40.50
N THR A 4 32.97 12.82 -39.43
CA THR A 4 31.76 12.06 -39.11
C THR A 4 30.63 13.04 -38.79
N GLU A 5 29.50 12.95 -39.49
CA GLU A 5 28.30 13.70 -39.16
C GLU A 5 27.81 13.32 -37.75
N SER A 6 27.81 14.28 -36.85
CA SER A 6 27.11 14.19 -35.57
C SER A 6 25.61 14.18 -35.84
N GLY A 7 24.95 13.04 -35.58
CA GLY A 7 23.51 12.90 -35.73
C GLY A 7 22.78 13.97 -34.91
N SER A 8 21.84 14.67 -35.54
CA SER A 8 21.02 15.67 -34.87
C SER A 8 20.12 15.01 -33.83
N PHE A 9 20.21 15.47 -32.58
CA PHE A 9 19.25 15.11 -31.55
C PHE A 9 17.98 15.93 -31.76
N ILE A 10 16.87 15.27 -32.07
CA ILE A 10 15.54 15.89 -32.12
C ILE A 10 14.90 15.65 -30.75
N PRO A 11 14.69 16.69 -29.92
CA PRO A 11 14.00 16.53 -28.66
C PRO A 11 12.59 16.01 -28.89
N LEU A 12 12.16 15.05 -28.07
CA LEU A 12 10.78 14.60 -28.08
C LEU A 12 9.85 15.79 -27.77
N PRO A 13 8.69 15.91 -28.44
CA PRO A 13 7.72 16.95 -28.11
C PRO A 13 7.22 16.75 -26.67
N VAL A 14 6.83 17.84 -26.00
CA VAL A 14 6.27 17.78 -24.62
C VAL A 14 5.10 16.80 -24.52
N SER A 15 4.30 16.67 -25.58
CA SER A 15 3.19 15.71 -25.66
C SER A 15 3.63 14.26 -25.46
N ALA A 16 4.84 13.88 -25.88
CA ALA A 16 5.36 12.52 -25.69
C ALA A 16 5.65 12.19 -24.22
N PHE A 17 5.77 13.20 -23.35
CA PHE A 17 5.94 13.05 -21.91
C PHE A 17 4.66 13.28 -21.11
N ALA A 18 3.60 13.75 -21.77
CA ALA A 18 2.30 14.06 -21.17
C ALA A 18 1.20 13.05 -21.56
N GLU A 19 1.51 12.10 -22.43
CA GLU A 19 0.57 11.05 -22.83
C GLU A 19 0.42 10.02 -21.70
N LEU A 20 -0.79 9.89 -21.18
CA LEU A 20 -1.12 8.83 -20.21
C LEU A 20 -0.96 7.47 -20.89
N PRO A 21 -0.23 6.51 -20.30
CA PRO A 21 -0.15 5.19 -20.85
C PRO A 21 -1.55 4.59 -20.98
N PHE A 22 -1.77 3.86 -22.08
CA PHE A 22 -3.04 3.18 -22.30
C PHE A 22 -3.36 2.20 -21.16
N VAL A 23 -2.33 1.59 -20.56
CA VAL A 23 -2.48 0.64 -19.45
C VAL A 23 -1.27 0.66 -18.49
N GLU A 24 -1.52 0.57 -17.18
CA GLU A 24 -0.53 0.49 -16.10
C GLU A 24 -1.04 -0.44 -14.96
N ASP A 25 -0.13 -0.88 -14.08
CA ASP A 25 -0.44 -1.64 -12.85
C ASP A 25 -1.43 -2.80 -13.05
N VAL A 26 -1.21 -3.59 -14.11
CA VAL A 26 -2.07 -4.72 -14.46
C VAL A 26 -1.75 -5.93 -13.62
N GLU A 27 -2.76 -6.52 -13.00
CA GLU A 27 -2.65 -7.77 -12.25
C GLU A 27 -3.75 -8.76 -12.67
N LEU A 28 -3.38 -10.03 -12.78
CA LEU A 28 -4.35 -11.12 -12.97
C LEU A 28 -4.92 -11.56 -11.63
N SER A 29 -6.18 -11.97 -11.60
CA SER A 29 -6.72 -12.68 -10.43
C SER A 29 -5.91 -13.94 -10.17
N PRO A 30 -5.87 -14.44 -8.91
CA PRO A 30 -5.15 -15.66 -8.56
C PRO A 30 -5.51 -16.89 -9.43
N ASP A 31 -6.75 -16.98 -9.90
CA ASP A 31 -7.20 -18.05 -10.81
C ASP A 31 -6.89 -17.80 -12.30
N GLY A 32 -6.32 -16.64 -12.63
CA GLY A 32 -5.96 -16.25 -13.99
C GLY A 32 -7.15 -15.99 -14.91
N THR A 33 -8.35 -15.76 -14.40
CA THR A 33 -9.55 -15.56 -15.22
C THR A 33 -9.94 -14.09 -15.39
N GLN A 34 -9.49 -13.22 -14.48
CA GLN A 34 -9.80 -11.80 -14.47
C GLN A 34 -8.52 -10.98 -14.56
N LEU A 35 -8.67 -9.78 -15.10
CA LEU A 35 -7.66 -8.74 -15.14
C LEU A 35 -8.16 -7.53 -14.36
N ALA A 36 -7.31 -6.92 -13.56
CA ALA A 36 -7.51 -5.60 -12.98
C ALA A 36 -6.33 -4.69 -13.34
N GLY A 37 -6.56 -3.40 -13.53
CA GLY A 37 -5.48 -2.47 -13.84
C GLY A 37 -5.96 -1.04 -14.02
N LEU A 38 -5.00 -0.14 -14.29
CA LEU A 38 -5.25 1.25 -14.65
C LEU A 38 -5.25 1.40 -16.16
N PHE A 39 -6.24 2.12 -16.69
CA PHE A 39 -6.43 2.31 -18.13
C PHE A 39 -6.69 3.77 -18.45
N GLY A 40 -6.05 4.27 -19.50
CA GLY A 40 -6.34 5.58 -20.08
C GLY A 40 -7.56 5.50 -21.00
N ILE A 41 -8.67 6.14 -20.62
CA ILE A 41 -9.89 6.22 -21.43
C ILE A 41 -10.32 7.68 -21.55
N GLY A 42 -10.36 8.20 -22.78
CA GLY A 42 -10.80 9.57 -23.04
C GLY A 42 -9.93 10.64 -22.36
N GLY A 43 -8.64 10.34 -22.15
CA GLY A 43 -7.71 11.25 -21.47
C GLY A 43 -7.76 11.19 -19.94
N GLU A 44 -8.55 10.28 -19.36
CA GLU A 44 -8.64 10.07 -17.92
C GLU A 44 -8.19 8.66 -17.52
N GLN A 45 -7.54 8.53 -16.37
CA GLN A 45 -7.19 7.24 -15.80
C GLN A 45 -8.43 6.61 -15.13
N ARG A 46 -8.62 5.30 -15.37
CA ARG A 46 -9.73 4.49 -14.85
C ARG A 46 -9.20 3.20 -14.26
N ILE A 47 -9.78 2.77 -13.15
CA ILE A 47 -9.57 1.41 -12.65
C ILE A 47 -10.55 0.51 -13.40
N MET A 48 -10.05 -0.52 -14.07
CA MET A 48 -10.89 -1.50 -14.75
C MET A 48 -10.69 -2.89 -14.20
N MET A 49 -11.77 -3.66 -14.14
CA MET A 49 -11.73 -5.12 -13.94
C MET A 49 -12.52 -5.79 -15.05
N MET A 50 -11.96 -6.82 -15.67
CA MET A 50 -12.62 -7.54 -16.77
C MET A 50 -12.18 -8.99 -16.89
N PRO A 51 -13.03 -9.88 -17.43
CA PRO A 51 -12.60 -11.22 -17.81
C PRO A 51 -11.52 -11.17 -18.89
N ILE A 52 -10.49 -12.01 -18.77
CA ILE A 52 -9.42 -12.11 -19.79
C ILE A 52 -9.99 -12.71 -21.08
N VAL A 53 -10.82 -13.74 -20.93
CA VAL A 53 -11.47 -14.48 -22.01
C VAL A 53 -12.99 -14.49 -21.83
N GLY A 54 -13.72 -14.62 -22.94
CA GLY A 54 -15.18 -14.74 -22.93
C GLY A 54 -15.91 -13.40 -22.95
N ASP A 55 -17.03 -13.35 -22.22
CA ASP A 55 -17.98 -12.25 -22.28
C ASP A 55 -17.46 -10.96 -21.61
N ARG A 56 -17.13 -9.97 -22.45
CA ARG A 56 -16.66 -8.64 -22.03
C ARG A 56 -17.80 -7.70 -21.62
N SER A 57 -19.05 -8.15 -21.58
CA SER A 57 -20.15 -7.36 -21.01
C SER A 57 -19.99 -7.14 -19.49
N LYS A 58 -19.17 -7.95 -18.82
CA LYS A 58 -18.93 -7.91 -17.37
C LYS A 58 -17.75 -7.01 -16.96
N VAL A 59 -17.40 -6.04 -17.78
CA VAL A 59 -16.36 -5.06 -17.43
C VAL A 59 -16.90 -4.13 -16.35
N VAL A 60 -16.14 -3.98 -15.27
CA VAL A 60 -16.35 -2.92 -14.29
C VAL A 60 -15.33 -1.81 -14.55
N VAL A 61 -15.81 -0.58 -14.65
CA VAL A 61 -14.99 0.62 -14.84
C VAL A 61 -15.29 1.59 -13.69
N ILE A 62 -14.25 1.97 -12.96
CA ILE A 62 -14.32 2.90 -11.84
C ILE A 62 -13.48 4.14 -12.17
N ALA A 63 -14.08 5.31 -12.00
CA ALA A 63 -13.36 6.58 -12.12
C ALA A 63 -12.38 6.76 -10.96
N VAL A 64 -11.18 7.23 -11.26
CA VAL A 64 -10.25 7.74 -10.24
C VAL A 64 -10.68 9.18 -9.94
N PRO A 65 -10.95 9.54 -8.67
CA PRO A 65 -11.32 10.90 -8.32
C PRO A 65 -10.23 11.91 -8.66
N ASP A 66 -10.62 13.15 -8.98
CA ASP A 66 -9.69 14.24 -9.19
C ASP A 66 -8.72 14.41 -7.99
N GLN A 67 -7.49 14.82 -8.30
CA GLN A 67 -6.42 15.03 -7.30
C GLN A 67 -6.06 13.79 -6.47
N THR A 68 -6.50 12.60 -6.90
CA THR A 68 -6.17 11.32 -6.29
C THR A 68 -5.31 10.53 -7.26
N GLN A 69 -4.28 9.87 -6.74
CA GLN A 69 -3.43 8.95 -7.46
C GLN A 69 -3.72 7.53 -6.98
N VAL A 70 -3.76 6.58 -7.91
CA VAL A 70 -3.73 5.16 -7.57
C VAL A 70 -2.26 4.77 -7.42
N ALA A 71 -1.89 4.29 -6.23
CA ALA A 71 -0.53 3.89 -5.92
C ALA A 71 -0.23 2.43 -6.30
N TRP A 72 -1.26 1.57 -6.26
CA TRP A 72 -1.20 0.17 -6.66
C TRP A 72 -2.60 -0.44 -6.66
N ILE A 73 -2.73 -1.56 -7.36
CA ILE A 73 -3.91 -2.41 -7.42
C ILE A 73 -3.48 -3.83 -7.05
N ARG A 74 -4.23 -4.53 -6.18
CA ARG A 74 -3.93 -5.92 -5.78
C ARG A 74 -5.20 -6.74 -5.58
N TRP A 75 -5.18 -8.01 -5.98
CA TRP A 75 -6.32 -8.90 -5.77
C TRP A 75 -6.45 -9.41 -4.33
N VAL A 76 -7.69 -9.62 -3.89
CA VAL A 76 -8.06 -10.32 -2.65
C VAL A 76 -9.06 -11.42 -3.01
N GLY A 77 -8.52 -12.64 -3.13
CA GLY A 77 -9.22 -13.73 -3.80
C GLY A 77 -9.49 -13.38 -5.27
N ASN A 78 -10.54 -13.97 -5.85
CA ASN A 78 -10.90 -13.76 -7.25
C ASN A 78 -12.05 -12.76 -7.46
N ASP A 79 -12.61 -12.20 -6.38
CA ASP A 79 -13.83 -11.40 -6.43
C ASP A 79 -13.65 -9.95 -5.98
N ASN A 80 -12.55 -9.63 -5.30
CA ASN A 80 -12.30 -8.31 -4.76
C ASN A 80 -10.92 -7.83 -5.16
N VAL A 81 -10.82 -6.53 -5.39
CA VAL A 81 -9.56 -5.82 -5.61
C VAL A 81 -9.43 -4.78 -4.51
N VAL A 82 -8.24 -4.65 -3.93
CA VAL A 82 -7.88 -3.55 -3.04
C VAL A 82 -7.02 -2.57 -3.83
N VAL A 83 -7.32 -1.28 -3.65
CA VAL A 83 -6.62 -0.19 -4.33
C VAL A 83 -6.03 0.74 -3.29
N GLY A 84 -4.73 0.97 -3.40
CA GLY A 84 -4.00 2.01 -2.67
C GLY A 84 -4.21 3.36 -3.32
N LEU A 85 -4.65 4.35 -2.53
CA LEU A 85 -4.88 5.71 -2.98
C LEU A 85 -3.96 6.68 -2.24
N SER A 86 -3.47 7.70 -2.93
CA SER A 86 -2.75 8.83 -2.34
C SER A 86 -3.35 10.14 -2.85
N ALA A 87 -3.56 11.11 -1.97
CA ALA A 87 -4.04 12.43 -2.33
C ALA A 87 -3.31 13.51 -1.52
N LEU A 88 -2.99 14.62 -2.17
CA LEU A 88 -2.39 15.78 -1.51
C LEU A 88 -3.51 16.66 -0.92
N LEU A 89 -3.80 16.53 0.37
CA LEU A 89 -4.92 17.18 1.03
C LEU A 89 -4.46 18.26 2.00
N PRO A 90 -5.25 19.33 2.20
CA PRO A 90 -4.97 20.31 3.23
C PRO A 90 -5.09 19.67 4.63
N VAL A 91 -4.08 19.87 5.46
CA VAL A 91 -4.03 19.48 6.87
C VAL A 91 -3.49 20.66 7.65
N GLU A 92 -4.34 21.23 8.50
CA GLU A 92 -4.06 22.49 9.20
C GLU A 92 -3.63 23.60 8.20
N THR A 93 -2.41 24.12 8.31
CA THR A 93 -1.87 25.17 7.41
C THR A 93 -1.10 24.63 6.21
N ASP A 94 -0.85 23.32 6.16
CA ASP A 94 -0.01 22.67 5.14
C ASP A 94 -0.82 21.73 4.25
N ARG A 95 -0.14 21.12 3.27
CA ARG A 95 -0.70 20.04 2.45
C ARG A 95 0.14 18.80 2.59
N TRP A 96 -0.49 17.69 2.94
CA TRP A 96 0.18 16.41 3.14
C TRP A 96 -0.34 15.37 2.17
N TYR A 97 0.52 14.44 1.79
CA TYR A 97 0.07 13.22 1.15
C TYR A 97 -0.63 12.33 2.19
N ILE A 98 -1.90 12.04 1.92
CA ILE A 98 -2.77 11.21 2.73
C ILE A 98 -3.02 9.91 1.97
N SER A 99 -2.77 8.78 2.61
CA SER A 99 -2.93 7.47 1.99
C SER A 99 -4.17 6.74 2.50
N ARG A 100 -4.94 6.14 1.59
CA ARG A 100 -6.22 5.47 1.88
C ARG A 100 -6.35 4.19 1.08
N LEU A 101 -7.25 3.30 1.54
CA LEU A 101 -7.59 2.07 0.84
C LEU A 101 -9.06 2.02 0.47
N ILE A 102 -9.35 1.48 -0.71
CA ILE A 102 -10.69 1.05 -1.08
C ILE A 102 -10.66 -0.42 -1.50
N GLY A 103 -11.73 -1.14 -1.18
CA GLY A 103 -12.05 -2.43 -1.78
C GLY A 103 -13.07 -2.24 -2.90
N ILE A 104 -12.94 -3.00 -3.98
CA ILE A 104 -13.86 -2.97 -5.11
C ILE A 104 -14.29 -4.40 -5.43
N ASP A 105 -15.60 -4.64 -5.45
CA ASP A 105 -16.17 -5.91 -5.89
C ASP A 105 -16.18 -5.97 -7.43
N ARG A 106 -15.55 -6.98 -8.04
CA ARG A 106 -15.40 -7.06 -9.50
C ARG A 106 -16.71 -7.30 -10.25
N GLY A 107 -17.74 -7.80 -9.57
CA GLY A 107 -19.00 -8.21 -10.22
C GLY A 107 -20.01 -7.08 -10.27
N THR A 108 -19.99 -6.23 -9.24
CA THR A 108 -20.96 -5.15 -9.04
C THR A 108 -20.33 -3.76 -9.15
N GLY A 109 -19.01 -3.65 -9.05
CA GLY A 109 -18.30 -2.38 -8.94
C GLY A 109 -18.51 -1.66 -7.60
N LYS A 110 -19.07 -2.33 -6.59
CA LYS A 110 -19.29 -1.75 -5.27
C LYS A 110 -17.95 -1.35 -4.64
N ILE A 111 -17.79 -0.05 -4.38
CA ILE A 111 -16.64 0.49 -3.66
C ILE A 111 -16.91 0.46 -2.15
N THR A 112 -15.94 -0.04 -1.40
CA THR A 112 -15.95 -0.10 0.07
C THR A 112 -14.76 0.68 0.61
N LYS A 113 -15.02 1.68 1.46
CA LYS A 113 -13.97 2.46 2.13
C LYS A 113 -13.35 1.63 3.26
N LEU A 114 -12.02 1.50 3.27
CA LEU A 114 -11.30 0.69 4.25
C LEU A 114 -10.52 1.62 5.19
N LEU A 115 -10.88 1.64 6.47
CA LEU A 115 -10.24 2.48 7.51
C LEU A 115 -10.39 4.01 7.35
N TRP A 116 -11.32 4.50 6.52
CA TRP A 116 -11.46 5.95 6.28
C TRP A 116 -11.97 6.75 7.48
N ASP A 117 -12.50 6.08 8.49
CA ASP A 117 -12.89 6.70 9.76
C ASP A 117 -11.69 6.94 10.70
N LEU A 118 -10.48 6.50 10.34
CA LEU A 118 -9.27 6.80 11.08
C LEU A 118 -8.74 8.20 10.70
N GLY A 119 -8.44 9.02 11.71
CA GLY A 119 -7.95 10.39 11.56
C GLY A 119 -6.44 10.53 11.32
N GLY A 120 -5.76 9.45 10.92
CA GLY A 120 -4.33 9.46 10.65
C GLY A 120 -3.96 9.87 9.23
N GLN A 121 -2.69 10.19 9.05
CA GLN A 121 -2.11 10.46 7.73
C GLN A 121 -2.04 9.17 6.91
N ASN A 122 -1.46 8.12 7.48
CA ASN A 122 -1.29 6.83 6.81
C ASN A 122 -2.36 5.82 7.21
N ALA A 123 -3.08 5.31 6.21
CA ALA A 123 -4.08 4.25 6.40
C ALA A 123 -4.11 3.23 5.25
N SER A 124 -2.97 3.03 4.57
CA SER A 124 -2.87 2.13 3.42
C SER A 124 -1.70 1.14 3.43
N ASP A 125 -1.03 0.98 4.57
CA ASP A 125 0.09 0.06 4.67
C ASP A 125 -0.42 -1.38 4.83
N VAL A 126 -0.47 -2.13 3.74
CA VAL A 126 -0.96 -3.51 3.73
C VAL A 126 0.16 -4.49 4.06
N LEU A 127 0.04 -5.14 5.21
CA LEU A 127 1.03 -6.08 5.72
C LEU A 127 0.85 -7.50 5.19
N TRP A 128 -0.38 -7.87 4.81
CA TRP A 128 -0.71 -9.21 4.37
C TRP A 128 -2.01 -9.26 3.57
N MET A 129 -1.99 -10.04 2.49
CA MET A 129 -3.16 -10.42 1.68
C MET A 129 -3.44 -11.93 1.84
N PRO A 130 -4.72 -12.34 1.93
CA PRO A 130 -5.07 -13.74 2.07
C PRO A 130 -4.84 -14.54 0.79
N THR A 131 -4.31 -15.75 0.94
CA THR A 131 -4.19 -16.77 -0.11
C THR A 131 -5.12 -17.97 0.15
N ASP A 132 -5.86 -17.96 1.25
CA ASP A 132 -6.75 -19.01 1.72
C ASP A 132 -8.22 -18.81 1.30
N GLY A 133 -8.49 -17.82 0.43
CA GLY A 133 -9.84 -17.44 0.00
C GLY A 133 -10.59 -16.54 0.99
N SER A 134 -9.98 -16.16 2.12
CA SER A 134 -10.51 -15.13 3.01
C SER A 134 -10.60 -13.77 2.28
N LYS A 135 -11.46 -12.89 2.82
CA LYS A 135 -11.61 -11.49 2.38
C LYS A 135 -10.98 -10.50 3.36
N GLU A 136 -10.35 -11.00 4.41
CA GLU A 136 -9.73 -10.15 5.42
C GLU A 136 -8.25 -9.93 5.09
N ILE A 137 -7.81 -8.67 5.11
CA ILE A 137 -6.42 -8.26 4.94
C ILE A 137 -5.87 -7.75 6.28
N LEU A 138 -4.54 -7.68 6.41
CA LEU A 138 -3.90 -6.92 7.49
C LEU A 138 -3.40 -5.57 6.99
N VAL A 139 -3.71 -4.52 7.74
CA VAL A 139 -3.32 -3.15 7.41
C VAL A 139 -2.80 -2.45 8.66
N ALA A 140 -1.62 -1.85 8.58
CA ALA A 140 -1.15 -0.88 9.56
C ALA A 140 -1.71 0.51 9.23
N ALA A 141 -2.23 1.18 10.25
CA ALA A 141 -2.81 2.51 10.08
C ALA A 141 -2.72 3.34 11.35
N GLN A 142 -2.58 4.65 11.17
CA GLN A 142 -2.64 5.64 12.23
C GLN A 142 -4.08 6.12 12.37
N SER A 143 -4.48 6.44 13.60
CA SER A 143 -5.78 7.07 13.89
C SER A 143 -5.66 8.52 14.36
N SER A 144 -4.44 9.04 14.47
CA SER A 144 -4.13 10.43 14.79
C SER A 144 -2.88 10.90 14.07
N ILE A 145 -2.80 12.20 13.81
CA ILE A 145 -1.61 12.90 13.30
C ILE A 145 -0.77 13.54 14.41
N TYR A 146 -1.25 13.54 15.65
CA TYR A 146 -0.61 14.24 16.76
C TYR A 146 0.27 13.30 17.60
N GLY A 147 1.59 13.51 17.57
CA GLY A 147 2.61 12.68 18.23
C GLY A 147 2.38 12.37 19.72
N ASN A 148 1.69 13.26 20.42
CA ASN A 148 1.39 13.15 21.85
C ASN A 148 0.02 12.51 22.16
N THR A 149 -0.70 12.02 21.15
CA THR A 149 -2.03 11.41 21.32
C THR A 149 -2.03 9.91 21.05
N PRO A 150 -2.89 9.13 21.72
CA PRO A 150 -3.12 7.74 21.34
C PRO A 150 -3.52 7.64 19.86
N GLY A 151 -2.90 6.71 19.14
CA GLY A 151 -3.20 6.47 17.72
C GLY A 151 -2.27 7.16 16.73
N PHE A 152 -1.28 7.94 17.20
CA PHE A 152 -0.20 8.43 16.34
C PHE A 152 0.67 7.29 15.80
N TRP A 153 1.10 6.39 16.69
CA TRP A 153 1.83 5.20 16.29
C TRP A 153 0.88 4.20 15.63
N PRO A 154 1.24 3.64 14.46
CA PRO A 154 0.35 2.77 13.70
C PRO A 154 -0.06 1.55 14.52
N ALA A 155 -1.35 1.27 14.52
CA ALA A 155 -1.91 0.00 14.99
C ALA A 155 -2.16 -0.92 13.78
N VAL A 156 -2.19 -2.23 14.00
CA VAL A 156 -2.53 -3.19 12.96
C VAL A 156 -3.98 -3.59 13.08
N TYR A 157 -4.69 -3.46 11.97
CA TYR A 157 -6.09 -3.82 11.81
C TYR A 157 -6.21 -5.04 10.91
N ARG A 158 -7.20 -5.88 11.19
CA ARG A 158 -7.72 -6.87 10.25
C ARG A 158 -9.01 -6.34 9.67
N VAL A 159 -9.10 -6.26 8.35
CA VAL A 159 -10.15 -5.53 7.63
C VAL A 159 -10.76 -6.42 6.56
N ASP A 160 -12.07 -6.62 6.61
CA ASP A 160 -12.82 -7.28 5.55
C ASP A 160 -13.02 -6.32 4.37
N VAL A 161 -12.49 -6.67 3.18
CA VAL A 161 -12.44 -5.76 2.03
C VAL A 161 -13.80 -5.50 1.38
N ALA A 162 -14.77 -6.40 1.59
CA ALA A 162 -16.10 -6.30 0.97
C ALA A 162 -17.08 -5.50 1.84
N THR A 163 -16.86 -5.46 3.16
CA THR A 163 -17.76 -4.82 4.13
C THR A 163 -17.12 -3.65 4.86
N GLY A 164 -15.79 -3.52 4.86
CA GLY A 164 -15.06 -2.50 5.61
C GLY A 164 -15.02 -2.74 7.12
N ARG A 165 -15.60 -3.86 7.59
CA ARG A 165 -15.55 -4.24 9.01
C ARG A 165 -14.11 -4.46 9.42
N LYS A 166 -13.72 -3.87 10.55
CA LYS A 166 -12.35 -3.90 11.05
C LYS A 166 -12.29 -4.32 12.51
N ARG A 167 -11.16 -4.90 12.90
CA ARG A 167 -10.77 -5.10 14.31
C ARG A 167 -9.28 -4.86 14.49
N VAL A 168 -8.89 -4.33 15.65
CA VAL A 168 -7.48 -4.21 16.01
C VAL A 168 -6.93 -5.60 16.33
N VAL A 169 -5.79 -5.96 15.75
CA VAL A 169 -5.05 -7.20 16.03
C VAL A 169 -3.74 -6.96 16.78
N GLU A 170 -3.13 -5.79 16.60
CA GLU A 170 -1.99 -5.32 17.39
C GLU A 170 -2.19 -3.83 17.66
N LYS A 171 -2.08 -3.42 18.93
CA LYS A 171 -2.20 -2.00 19.29
C LYS A 171 -0.93 -1.27 18.88
N GLY A 172 -1.07 0.00 18.49
CA GLY A 172 0.09 0.86 18.27
C GLY A 172 0.95 0.96 19.53
N ARG A 173 2.27 0.99 19.32
CA ARG A 173 3.27 1.06 20.40
C ARG A 173 4.14 2.27 20.17
N THR A 174 4.48 2.96 21.26
CA THR A 174 5.39 4.11 21.21
C THR A 174 6.68 3.74 20.49
N ASP A 175 7.15 4.69 19.66
CA ASP A 175 8.32 4.59 18.80
C ASP A 175 8.22 3.56 17.66
N VAL A 176 7.21 2.66 17.63
CA VAL A 176 7.05 1.68 16.54
C VAL A 176 6.39 2.34 15.33
N ILE A 177 7.14 2.45 14.24
CA ILE A 177 6.73 3.12 13.00
C ILE A 177 6.30 2.16 11.90
N ASP A 178 6.74 0.90 11.96
CA ASP A 178 6.48 -0.09 10.92
C ASP A 178 6.22 -1.47 11.55
N TRP A 179 5.46 -2.29 10.83
CA TRP A 179 5.04 -3.63 11.23
C TRP A 179 5.28 -4.61 10.09
N GLY A 180 5.52 -5.87 10.44
CA GLY A 180 5.57 -6.95 9.45
C GLY A 180 4.77 -8.16 9.88
N ALA A 181 4.21 -8.87 8.91
CA ALA A 181 3.44 -10.09 9.12
C ALA A 181 4.02 -11.28 8.36
N ASP A 182 3.74 -12.50 8.85
CA ASP A 182 4.06 -13.72 8.12
C ASP A 182 3.01 -14.05 7.05
N HIS A 183 3.31 -15.05 6.21
CA HIS A 183 2.42 -15.55 5.16
C HIS A 183 1.07 -16.08 5.68
N LEU A 184 0.93 -16.32 6.99
CA LEU A 184 -0.32 -16.73 7.65
C LEU A 184 -1.12 -15.54 8.19
N GLY A 185 -0.69 -14.31 7.92
CA GLY A 185 -1.35 -13.09 8.37
C GLY A 185 -1.22 -12.88 9.87
N ARG A 186 -0.07 -13.21 10.46
CA ARG A 186 0.24 -12.93 11.88
C ARG A 186 1.35 -11.90 11.93
N VAL A 187 1.15 -10.79 12.63
CA VAL A 187 2.22 -9.79 12.84
C VAL A 187 3.39 -10.49 13.55
N ARG A 188 4.63 -10.33 13.09
CA ARG A 188 5.83 -11.00 13.62
C ARG A 188 6.89 -10.05 14.11
N PHE A 189 6.99 -8.88 13.52
CA PHE A 189 7.95 -7.88 13.94
C PHE A 189 7.35 -6.48 13.88
N GLY A 190 7.98 -5.57 14.62
CA GLY A 190 7.76 -4.14 14.49
C GLY A 190 9.11 -3.43 14.53
N ILE A 191 9.25 -2.37 13.77
CA ILE A 191 10.45 -1.54 13.71
C ILE A 191 10.13 -0.25 14.44
N GLY A 192 10.91 0.02 15.49
CA GLY A 192 10.82 1.26 16.23
C GLY A 192 11.97 2.20 15.91
N TYR A 193 11.68 3.50 15.90
CA TYR A 193 12.67 4.56 15.75
C TYR A 193 12.40 5.67 16.76
N ARG A 194 13.46 6.11 17.44
CA ARG A 194 13.43 7.22 18.39
C ARG A 194 14.38 8.32 17.93
N ASP A 195 13.79 9.40 17.41
CA ASP A 195 14.51 10.58 16.89
C ASP A 195 15.50 11.15 17.91
N ALA A 196 15.06 11.34 19.15
CA ALA A 196 15.86 12.00 20.20
C ALA A 196 17.19 11.30 20.51
N THR A 197 17.29 10.00 20.23
CA THR A 197 18.50 9.21 20.48
C THR A 197 19.05 8.57 19.21
N THR A 198 18.48 8.89 18.04
CA THR A 198 18.74 8.23 16.75
C THR A 198 18.76 6.70 16.85
N LYS A 199 17.89 6.14 17.71
CA LYS A 199 17.93 4.71 18.06
C LYS A 199 16.84 3.96 17.31
N SER A 200 17.24 2.94 16.58
CA SER A 200 16.34 1.99 15.94
C SER A 200 16.23 0.71 16.78
N THR A 201 15.06 0.08 16.79
CA THR A 201 14.79 -1.15 17.54
C THR A 201 14.01 -2.13 16.69
N LEU A 202 14.36 -3.41 16.79
CA LEU A 202 13.59 -4.50 16.22
C LEU A 202 12.86 -5.24 17.32
N LEU A 203 11.53 -5.25 17.23
CA LEU A 203 10.68 -6.10 18.03
C LEU A 203 10.36 -7.37 17.23
N PHE A 204 10.39 -8.53 17.87
CA PHE A 204 10.06 -9.80 17.23
C PHE A 204 9.24 -10.71 18.16
N ARG A 205 8.41 -11.59 17.57
CA ARG A 205 7.76 -12.71 18.25
C ARG A 205 7.82 -13.98 17.42
N SER A 206 8.30 -15.05 18.04
CA SER A 206 8.35 -16.38 17.42
C SER A 206 6.96 -17.02 17.30
N SER A 207 6.89 -18.16 16.62
CA SER A 207 5.64 -18.94 16.55
C SER A 207 5.27 -19.52 17.92
N GLY A 208 4.04 -19.29 18.38
CA GLY A 208 3.57 -19.72 19.71
C GLY A 208 3.73 -18.66 20.81
N GLU A 209 4.52 -17.61 20.56
CA GLU A 209 4.62 -16.48 21.48
C GLU A 209 3.50 -15.46 21.28
N ARG A 210 2.97 -14.94 22.40
CA ARG A 210 1.92 -13.91 22.38
C ARG A 210 2.46 -12.49 22.26
N ALA A 211 3.63 -12.22 22.84
CA ALA A 211 4.16 -10.86 22.98
C ALA A 211 5.39 -10.64 22.10
N LEU A 212 5.41 -9.50 21.42
CA LEU A 212 6.62 -8.95 20.78
C LEU A 212 7.58 -8.44 21.85
N ARG A 213 8.87 -8.74 21.67
CA ARG A 213 9.98 -8.31 22.53
C ARG A 213 11.07 -7.68 21.67
N VAL A 214 11.78 -6.71 22.23
CA VAL A 214 12.97 -6.14 21.58
C VAL A 214 14.04 -7.25 21.52
N ILE A 215 14.51 -7.55 20.32
CA ILE A 215 15.58 -8.54 20.08
C ILE A 215 16.86 -7.92 19.54
N ASP A 216 16.77 -6.70 18.99
CA ASP A 216 17.91 -5.96 18.47
C ASP A 216 17.68 -4.45 18.60
N SER A 217 18.77 -3.69 18.69
CA SER A 217 18.74 -2.23 18.64
C SER A 217 20.08 -1.67 18.18
N ALA A 218 20.04 -0.66 17.31
CA ALA A 218 21.21 0.02 16.80
C ALA A 218 21.05 1.54 16.92
N LYS A 219 22.15 2.26 17.02
CA LYS A 219 22.15 3.73 16.99
C LYS A 219 22.68 4.24 15.65
N LEU A 220 21.87 5.00 14.93
CA LEU A 220 22.30 5.65 13.69
C LEU A 220 23.42 6.65 14.01
N GLY A 221 24.61 6.40 13.45
CA GLY A 221 25.83 7.20 13.62
C GLY A 221 27.03 6.38 14.11
N ASP A 222 26.78 5.23 14.75
CA ASP A 222 27.79 4.22 15.03
C ASP A 222 27.75 3.19 13.88
N GLU A 223 28.82 2.45 13.57
CA GLU A 223 28.85 1.41 12.51
C GLU A 223 27.96 0.19 12.84
N GLU A 224 26.87 0.39 13.60
CA GLU A 224 25.91 -0.60 14.02
C GLU A 224 24.74 -0.67 13.02
N GLU A 225 24.49 -1.85 12.47
CA GLU A 225 23.37 -2.10 11.55
C GLU A 225 22.30 -2.95 12.24
N LEU A 226 21.02 -2.58 12.06
CA LEU A 226 19.91 -3.42 12.50
C LEU A 226 19.82 -4.67 11.62
N THR A 227 19.89 -5.85 12.23
CA THR A 227 19.66 -7.09 11.49
C THR A 227 18.16 -7.36 11.41
N ILE A 228 17.53 -6.99 10.29
CA ILE A 228 16.12 -7.32 10.03
C ILE A 228 16.05 -8.75 9.46
N PRO A 229 15.43 -9.72 10.15
CA PRO A 229 15.27 -11.05 9.59
C PRO A 229 14.36 -10.98 8.36
N PHE A 230 14.87 -11.43 7.21
CA PHE A 230 14.15 -11.56 5.95
C PHE A 230 13.06 -12.62 6.07
N THR A 231 11.96 -12.28 6.72
CA THR A 231 10.70 -13.02 6.55
C THR A 231 9.94 -12.31 5.45
N SER A 232 9.77 -13.01 4.32
CA SER A 232 9.21 -12.54 3.05
C SER A 232 8.12 -11.46 3.20
N SER A 233 8.49 -10.21 2.96
CA SER A 233 7.56 -9.11 2.68
C SER A 233 7.81 -8.63 1.25
N PRO A 234 6.79 -8.45 0.38
CA PRO A 234 6.99 -8.02 -1.00
C PRO A 234 7.38 -6.54 -1.16
N THR A 235 7.63 -5.81 -0.08
CA THR A 235 7.86 -4.36 -0.17
C THR A 235 8.92 -3.93 0.84
N ALA A 236 10.17 -4.19 0.49
CA ALA A 236 11.29 -3.37 0.95
C ALA A 236 11.67 -2.47 -0.23
N ILE A 237 11.04 -1.30 -0.34
CA ILE A 237 11.66 -0.20 -1.08
C ILE A 237 12.49 0.54 -0.05
N ALA A 238 13.80 0.32 -0.11
CA ALA A 238 14.76 1.19 0.52
C ALA A 238 14.58 2.59 -0.05
N ALA A 239 14.16 3.54 0.78
CA ALA A 239 14.32 4.95 0.47
C ALA A 239 15.77 5.32 0.81
N SER A 240 16.59 5.48 -0.23
CA SER A 240 17.82 6.27 -0.21
C SER A 240 17.49 7.75 -0.39
#